data_AF-A0AAD6A503-F1
#
_entry.id   AF-A0AAD6A503-F1
#
_cell.length_a   1.000
_cell.length_b   1.000
_cell.length_c   1.000
_cell.angle_alpha   90.00
_cell.angle_beta   90.00
_cell.angle_gamma   90.00
#
_symmetry.space_group_name_H-M   'P 1'
#
loop_
_entity.id
_entity.type
_entity.pdbx_description
1 polymer ?
#
loop_
_entity_poly.entity_id
_entity_poly.type
_entity_poly.pdbx_seq_one_letter_code
_entity_poly.pdbx_strand_id
1 'polypeptide(L)'
;MIHAAHGPELREETEKMIHAAHGPELREETEKMIHAAHRPELREETEKNPCCTRTRATRGDREDDPCYLLELQPSPRLRLQLQILRLCDAWWKKDLKEKETFGRSAMIIALTKSFDLKKPGTEIQRVWSLREVLLGLDNTSEDNKQMMDLLLKCFQRPAFLRNDDGKRFLVFLFSWNINFISVIHGTIKNQLEFFSMMVTAHIAEIYFRAWKKAGGDFLEKIESSCVQDLMQNAIFLHRSSPIVSYFHSRKGCEKVDKMLSNLYKPILWKALSAPNFEVRANATLLFTEAFPVLDMENGNKSTDEATQKQLDTVMVLLDDPHPTVRSNAILGVCKILAKYWEVLPAAIITDFLKKLVMELAFDSSSPDVRCSVFKCLII
;
A
#
# COMPACT_ATOMS: atom_id res chain seq x y z
N MET A 1 7.46 14.76 -24.83
CA MET A 1 6.57 15.31 -25.89
C MET A 1 6.71 14.39 -27.09
N ILE A 2 5.62 13.73 -27.49
CA ILE A 2 5.36 13.00 -28.76
C ILE A 2 4.09 12.17 -28.48
N HIS A 3 3.00 12.48 -29.16
CA HIS A 3 1.93 11.51 -29.43
C HIS A 3 2.27 10.85 -30.77
N ALA A 4 2.07 9.55 -30.88
CA ALA A 4 2.03 8.85 -32.15
C ALA A 4 0.77 7.97 -32.17
N ALA A 5 -0.22 8.35 -32.98
CA ALA A 5 -1.44 7.57 -33.13
C ALA A 5 -1.12 6.26 -33.87
N HIS A 6 -1.67 5.14 -33.39
CA HIS A 6 -1.57 3.87 -34.10
C HIS A 6 -2.55 3.86 -35.28
N GLY A 7 -2.09 3.40 -36.45
CA GLY A 7 -2.84 3.45 -37.71
C GLY A 7 -4.06 2.50 -37.74
N PRO A 8 -4.98 2.69 -38.70
CA PRO A 8 -6.21 1.90 -38.80
C PRO A 8 -5.96 0.42 -39.15
N GLU A 9 -4.95 0.12 -39.96
CA GLU A 9 -4.66 -1.26 -40.43
C GLU A 9 -4.36 -2.23 -39.27
N LEU A 10 -3.61 -1.78 -38.26
CA LEU A 10 -3.32 -2.56 -37.06
C LEU A 10 -4.57 -2.81 -36.18
N ARG A 11 -5.61 -1.96 -36.26
CA ARG A 11 -6.88 -2.25 -35.58
C ARG A 11 -7.61 -3.38 -36.29
N GLU A 12 -7.73 -3.30 -37.61
CA GLU A 12 -8.40 -4.33 -38.42
C GLU A 12 -7.73 -5.70 -38.25
N GLU A 13 -6.41 -5.74 -38.07
CA GLU A 13 -5.67 -6.97 -37.76
C GLU A 13 -5.99 -7.50 -36.34
N THR A 14 -6.02 -6.64 -35.32
CA THR A 14 -6.45 -7.06 -33.96
C THR A 14 -7.91 -7.51 -33.90
N GLU A 15 -8.81 -6.87 -34.64
CA GLU A 15 -10.24 -7.24 -34.72
C GLU A 15 -10.41 -8.61 -35.41
N LYS A 16 -9.63 -8.89 -36.46
CA LYS A 16 -9.57 -10.23 -37.09
C LYS A 16 -9.06 -11.31 -36.14
N MET A 17 -8.02 -11.02 -35.33
CA MET A 17 -7.54 -11.97 -34.31
C MET A 17 -8.58 -12.21 -33.21
N ILE A 18 -9.31 -11.18 -32.78
CA ILE A 18 -10.40 -11.31 -31.79
C ILE A 18 -11.55 -12.15 -32.35
N HIS A 19 -11.98 -11.91 -33.60
CA HIS A 19 -13.00 -12.74 -34.26
C HIS A 19 -12.58 -14.22 -34.37
N ALA A 20 -11.32 -14.50 -34.67
CA ALA A 20 -10.81 -15.87 -34.77
C ALA A 20 -10.85 -16.66 -33.44
N ALA A 21 -10.74 -15.97 -32.29
CA ALA A 21 -10.63 -16.61 -30.98
C ALA A 21 -11.98 -17.03 -30.34
N HIS A 22 -13.11 -16.49 -30.78
CA HIS A 22 -14.41 -16.68 -30.11
C HIS A 22 -15.33 -17.65 -30.87
N GLY A 23 -15.87 -18.64 -30.16
CA GLY A 23 -16.88 -19.59 -30.64
C GLY A 23 -18.25 -18.94 -30.92
N PRO A 24 -19.13 -19.61 -31.68
CA PRO A 24 -20.32 -18.99 -32.26
C PRO A 24 -21.31 -18.41 -31.23
N GLU A 25 -21.53 -19.08 -30.09
CA GLU A 25 -22.48 -18.62 -29.05
C GLU A 25 -22.05 -17.29 -28.42
N LEU A 26 -20.74 -17.12 -28.16
CA LEU A 26 -20.18 -15.88 -27.61
C LEU A 26 -20.22 -14.71 -28.60
N ARG A 27 -20.18 -14.99 -29.92
CA ARG A 27 -20.33 -13.95 -30.95
C ARG A 27 -21.73 -13.35 -30.90
N GLU A 28 -22.77 -14.18 -30.88
CA GLU A 28 -24.17 -13.72 -30.86
C GLU A 28 -24.48 -12.87 -29.62
N GLU A 29 -23.87 -13.18 -28.47
CA GLU A 29 -24.02 -12.39 -27.24
C GLU A 29 -23.28 -11.04 -27.30
N THR A 30 -22.04 -11.01 -27.83
CA THR A 30 -21.31 -9.75 -28.04
C THR A 30 -21.96 -8.85 -29.10
N GLU A 31 -22.47 -9.41 -30.19
CA GLU A 31 -23.19 -8.66 -31.23
C GLU A 31 -24.47 -8.02 -30.67
N LYS A 32 -25.23 -8.72 -29.82
CA LYS A 32 -26.39 -8.16 -29.11
C LYS A 32 -26.00 -6.99 -28.19
N MET A 33 -24.89 -7.10 -27.46
CA MET A 33 -24.41 -5.99 -26.61
C MET A 33 -23.95 -4.78 -27.41
N ILE A 34 -23.27 -4.97 -28.55
CA ILE A 34 -22.85 -3.90 -29.45
C ILE A 34 -24.08 -3.21 -30.07
N HIS A 35 -25.06 -3.98 -30.53
CA HIS A 35 -26.26 -3.42 -31.17
C HIS A 35 -27.15 -2.60 -30.23
N ALA A 36 -27.11 -2.89 -28.93
CA ALA A 36 -27.78 -2.11 -27.88
C ALA A 36 -27.09 -0.77 -27.56
N ALA A 37 -25.81 -0.60 -27.90
CA ALA A 37 -25.01 0.57 -27.53
C ALA A 37 -25.07 1.74 -28.54
N HIS A 38 -25.78 1.60 -29.67
CA HIS A 38 -25.64 2.48 -30.84
C HIS A 38 -26.95 3.06 -31.40
N ARG A 39 -27.99 3.27 -30.57
CA ARG A 39 -29.20 4.03 -30.97
C ARG A 39 -29.53 5.18 -29.99
N PRO A 40 -29.42 6.46 -30.41
CA PRO A 40 -29.82 7.61 -29.61
C PRO A 40 -31.19 8.15 -30.03
N GLU A 41 -32.17 8.12 -29.14
CA GLU A 41 -33.50 8.74 -29.34
C GLU A 41 -33.95 9.48 -28.07
N LEU A 42 -34.80 10.50 -28.26
CA LEU A 42 -35.19 11.49 -27.24
C LEU A 42 -36.67 11.36 -26.85
N ARG A 43 -36.97 11.93 -25.66
CA ARG A 43 -38.20 12.63 -25.20
C ARG A 43 -39.41 12.72 -26.16
N GLU A 44 -40.65 12.74 -25.68
CA GLU A 44 -41.20 12.73 -24.29
C GLU A 44 -42.44 11.78 -24.29
N GLU A 45 -43.64 11.93 -23.68
CA GLU A 45 -44.29 12.87 -22.75
C GLU A 45 -45.48 12.16 -22.05
N THR A 46 -46.11 12.78 -21.03
CA THR A 46 -47.42 12.42 -20.42
C THR A 46 -47.52 11.07 -19.65
N GLU A 47 -48.31 10.87 -18.59
CA GLU A 47 -49.26 11.77 -17.89
C GLU A 47 -49.54 11.38 -16.40
N LYS A 48 -50.24 12.27 -15.67
CA LYS A 48 -50.99 12.10 -14.39
C LYS A 48 -50.32 12.40 -13.03
N ASN A 49 -50.34 13.70 -12.68
CA ASN A 49 -51.17 14.33 -11.61
C ASN A 49 -51.08 13.88 -10.13
N PRO A 50 -51.48 14.76 -9.14
CA PRO A 50 -51.84 16.19 -9.24
C PRO A 50 -51.22 17.13 -8.17
N CYS A 51 -51.55 18.41 -8.30
CA CYS A 51 -51.69 19.41 -7.23
C CYS A 51 -50.44 20.03 -6.58
N CYS A 52 -50.01 21.18 -7.13
CA CYS A 52 -50.13 22.44 -6.39
C CYS A 52 -50.27 23.62 -7.37
N THR A 53 -51.38 24.34 -7.34
CA THR A 53 -51.66 25.46 -8.26
C THR A 53 -50.92 26.73 -7.83
N ARG A 54 -50.10 27.30 -8.72
CA ARG A 54 -49.37 28.55 -8.48
C ARG A 54 -49.89 29.68 -9.38
N THR A 55 -50.82 30.47 -8.86
CA THR A 55 -51.30 31.69 -9.52
C THR A 55 -50.15 32.69 -9.74
N ARG A 56 -50.18 33.44 -10.84
CA ARG A 56 -49.06 34.29 -11.30
C ARG A 56 -49.41 35.78 -11.21
N ALA A 57 -48.38 36.62 -11.02
CA ALA A 57 -48.44 38.06 -10.76
C ALA A 57 -49.00 38.40 -9.35
N THR A 58 -48.59 39.47 -8.68
CA THR A 58 -48.00 40.74 -9.19
C THR A 58 -46.49 40.93 -8.94
N ARG A 59 -45.96 41.98 -9.57
CA ARG A 59 -44.62 42.55 -9.40
C ARG A 59 -44.66 43.56 -8.24
N GLY A 60 -43.83 43.39 -7.23
CA GLY A 60 -43.78 44.30 -6.08
C GLY A 60 -42.80 43.86 -4.99
N ASP A 61 -41.68 44.57 -4.94
CA ASP A 61 -40.87 44.95 -3.77
C ASP A 61 -40.87 44.01 -2.55
N ARG A 62 -39.84 43.15 -2.50
CA ARG A 62 -39.08 42.85 -1.28
C ARG A 62 -37.74 42.20 -1.60
N GLU A 63 -36.72 43.05 -1.63
CA GLU A 63 -35.43 42.69 -1.04
C GLU A 63 -35.61 42.62 0.50
N ASP A 64 -34.59 42.17 1.25
CA ASP A 64 -34.64 41.90 2.70
C ASP A 64 -35.57 40.75 3.18
N ASP A 65 -35.11 39.50 2.97
CA ASP A 65 -35.38 38.39 3.90
C ASP A 65 -34.05 37.88 4.50
N PRO A 66 -33.75 38.19 5.78
CA PRO A 66 -32.49 37.80 6.42
C PRO A 66 -32.29 36.28 6.61
N CYS A 67 -33.34 35.46 6.49
CA CYS A 67 -33.32 34.08 6.98
C CYS A 67 -32.35 33.16 6.22
N TYR A 68 -32.14 33.39 4.91
CA TYR A 68 -31.27 32.55 4.08
C TYR A 68 -29.76 32.68 4.35
N LEU A 69 -29.32 33.63 5.18
CA LEU A 69 -27.90 33.81 5.53
C LEU A 69 -27.50 33.14 6.86
N LEU A 70 -28.45 32.58 7.62
CA LEU A 70 -28.19 32.07 8.98
C LEU A 70 -27.66 30.62 9.03
N GLU A 71 -27.92 29.78 8.02
CA GLU A 71 -27.53 28.36 8.02
C GLU A 71 -26.01 28.09 7.91
N LEU A 72 -25.20 29.12 7.65
CA LEU A 72 -23.74 29.01 7.57
C LEU A 72 -23.00 29.36 8.86
N GLN A 73 -23.69 29.78 9.94
CA GLN A 73 -23.01 30.01 11.22
C GLN A 73 -22.75 28.70 11.98
N PRO A 74 -21.49 28.39 12.37
CA PRO A 74 -21.22 27.25 13.25
C PRO A 74 -21.96 27.41 14.59
N SER A 75 -22.49 26.30 15.12
CA SER A 75 -23.30 26.33 16.34
C SER A 75 -22.54 26.95 17.53
N PRO A 76 -23.23 27.53 18.53
CA PRO A 76 -22.55 28.16 19.67
C PRO A 76 -21.55 27.23 20.39
N ARG A 77 -21.88 25.93 20.51
CA ARG A 77 -20.97 24.89 21.03
C ARG A 77 -19.69 24.75 20.18
N LEU A 78 -19.81 24.72 18.85
CA LEU A 78 -18.66 24.58 17.94
C LEU A 78 -17.78 25.85 17.92
N ARG A 79 -18.40 27.04 18.04
CA ARG A 79 -17.67 28.31 18.25
C ARG A 79 -16.88 28.30 19.54
N LEU A 80 -17.51 27.90 20.66
CA LEU A 80 -16.84 27.81 21.96
C LEU A 80 -15.66 26.83 21.93
N GLN A 81 -15.84 25.62 21.38
CA GLN A 81 -14.76 24.64 21.20
C GLN A 81 -13.60 25.20 20.36
N LEU A 82 -13.87 25.99 19.31
CA LEU A 82 -12.81 26.61 18.50
C LEU A 82 -12.02 27.67 19.27
N GLN A 83 -12.67 28.46 20.14
CA GLN A 83 -11.97 29.45 20.96
C GLN A 83 -11.16 28.80 22.10
N ILE A 84 -11.71 27.76 22.75
CA ILE A 84 -10.97 26.93 23.71
C ILE A 84 -9.73 26.33 23.05
N LEU A 85 -9.87 25.72 21.87
CA LEU A 85 -8.76 25.14 21.12
C LEU A 85 -7.67 26.17 20.77
N ARG A 86 -8.07 27.39 20.37
CA ARG A 86 -7.13 28.50 20.10
C ARG A 86 -6.42 28.99 21.37
N LEU A 87 -7.11 29.04 22.51
CA LEU A 87 -6.50 29.40 23.78
C LEU A 87 -5.47 28.35 24.19
N CYS A 88 -5.82 27.07 24.15
CA CYS A 88 -4.92 25.97 24.49
C CYS A 88 -3.71 25.86 23.52
N ASP A 89 -3.94 26.00 22.21
CA ASP A 89 -2.87 26.13 21.19
C ASP A 89 -1.86 27.22 21.58
N ALA A 90 -2.36 28.39 22.00
CA ALA A 90 -1.54 29.55 22.36
C ALA A 90 -0.85 29.37 23.72
N TRP A 91 -1.48 28.67 24.66
CA TRP A 91 -0.91 28.33 25.97
C TRP A 91 0.29 27.39 25.82
N TRP A 92 0.13 26.35 24.99
CA TRP A 92 1.19 25.42 24.61
C TRP A 92 2.36 26.13 23.92
N LYS A 93 2.07 26.92 22.89
CA LYS A 93 3.10 27.62 22.08
C LYS A 93 3.84 28.74 22.83
N LYS A 94 3.33 29.19 23.98
CA LYS A 94 3.96 30.20 24.84
C LYS A 94 4.67 29.60 26.07
N ASP A 95 4.77 28.27 26.16
CA ASP A 95 5.44 27.55 27.24
C ASP A 95 4.95 27.94 28.66
N LEU A 96 3.66 28.24 28.78
CA LEU A 96 3.08 28.77 30.02
C LEU A 96 2.91 27.69 31.10
N LYS A 97 2.74 28.12 32.35
CA LYS A 97 2.47 27.22 33.48
C LYS A 97 1.29 26.28 33.16
N GLU A 98 1.45 25.01 33.54
CA GLU A 98 0.48 23.93 33.33
C GLU A 98 0.16 23.64 31.85
N LYS A 99 1.04 24.01 30.90
CA LYS A 99 0.88 23.73 29.45
C LYS A 99 0.44 22.31 29.12
N GLU A 100 0.87 21.29 29.86
CA GLU A 100 0.53 19.87 29.60
C GLU A 100 -0.98 19.60 29.64
N THR A 101 -1.72 20.21 30.56
CA THR A 101 -3.18 19.99 30.67
C THR A 101 -3.91 20.62 29.49
N PHE A 102 -3.57 21.87 29.16
CA PHE A 102 -4.11 22.58 28.01
C PHE A 102 -3.70 21.95 26.68
N GLY A 103 -2.45 21.52 26.53
CA GLY A 103 -1.91 20.82 25.37
C GLY A 103 -2.60 19.47 25.15
N ARG A 104 -2.80 18.68 26.22
CA ARG A 104 -3.60 17.45 26.19
C ARG A 104 -5.04 17.72 25.74
N SER A 105 -5.69 18.76 26.29
CA SER A 105 -7.05 19.14 25.86
C SER A 105 -7.09 19.58 24.38
N ALA A 106 -6.12 20.37 23.92
CA ALA A 106 -6.01 20.78 22.52
C ALA A 106 -5.82 19.57 21.59
N MET A 107 -4.97 18.63 21.99
CA MET A 107 -4.65 17.42 21.24
C MET A 107 -5.88 16.53 21.07
N ILE A 108 -6.65 16.28 22.16
CA ILE A 108 -7.91 15.51 22.09
C ILE A 108 -8.91 16.19 21.15
N ILE A 109 -9.15 17.50 21.30
CA ILE A 109 -10.11 18.24 20.47
C ILE A 109 -9.68 18.24 18.99
N ALA A 110 -8.39 18.43 18.70
CA ALA A 110 -7.85 18.41 17.34
C ALA A 110 -7.98 17.03 16.69
N LEU A 111 -7.62 15.96 17.42
CA LEU A 111 -7.80 14.56 16.99
C LEU A 111 -9.28 14.27 16.69
N THR A 112 -10.20 14.57 17.61
CA THR A 112 -11.64 14.38 17.39
C THR A 112 -12.13 15.10 16.13
N LYS A 113 -11.89 16.41 16.03
CA LYS A 113 -12.31 17.21 14.86
C LYS A 113 -11.68 16.74 13.55
N SER A 114 -10.46 16.20 13.58
CA SER A 114 -9.80 15.64 12.39
C SER A 114 -10.49 14.38 11.84
N PHE A 115 -11.37 13.74 12.62
CA PHE A 115 -12.15 12.57 12.20
C PHE A 115 -13.56 12.92 11.69
N ASP A 116 -14.09 14.08 12.09
CA ASP A 116 -15.46 14.52 11.75
C ASP A 116 -15.48 15.46 10.52
N LEU A 117 -14.39 16.18 10.26
CA LEU A 117 -14.31 17.15 9.16
C LEU A 117 -14.03 16.49 7.81
N LYS A 118 -14.84 16.82 6.79
CA LYS A 118 -14.64 16.41 5.38
C LYS A 118 -13.29 16.86 4.78
N LYS A 119 -12.66 17.90 5.33
CA LYS A 119 -11.32 18.41 4.94
C LYS A 119 -10.49 18.68 6.20
N PRO A 120 -9.88 17.66 6.83
CA PRO A 120 -9.29 17.79 8.18
C PRO A 120 -7.86 18.35 8.21
N GLY A 121 -7.30 18.80 7.07
CA GLY A 121 -5.87 19.13 6.94
C GLY A 121 -5.32 20.11 7.98
N THR A 122 -6.06 21.16 8.32
CA THR A 122 -5.66 22.14 9.36
C THR A 122 -5.62 21.51 10.76
N GLU A 123 -6.50 20.55 11.06
CA GLU A 123 -6.48 19.84 12.34
C GLU A 123 -5.38 18.78 12.38
N ILE A 124 -5.07 18.11 11.25
CA ILE A 124 -3.91 17.21 11.13
C ILE A 124 -2.60 17.98 11.36
N GLN A 125 -2.46 19.17 10.75
CA GLN A 125 -1.31 20.06 10.97
C GLN A 125 -1.23 20.51 12.45
N ARG A 126 -2.36 20.80 13.09
CA ARG A 126 -2.43 21.09 14.54
C ARG A 126 -1.94 19.90 15.37
N VAL A 127 -2.45 18.70 15.12
CA VAL A 127 -2.02 17.46 15.80
C VAL A 127 -0.50 17.24 15.65
N TRP A 128 0.06 17.44 14.45
CA TRP A 128 1.51 17.38 14.23
C TRP A 128 2.29 18.46 15.02
N SER A 129 1.73 19.66 15.19
CA SER A 129 2.32 20.73 16.00
C SER A 129 2.23 20.50 17.52
N LEU A 130 1.26 19.70 17.96
CA LEU A 130 1.01 19.34 19.36
C LEU A 130 1.66 18.01 19.78
N ARG A 131 2.30 17.27 18.87
CA ARG A 131 2.86 15.92 19.12
C ARG A 131 3.71 15.80 20.39
N GLU A 132 4.42 16.87 20.78
CA GLU A 132 5.34 16.86 21.92
C GLU A 132 4.59 16.74 23.27
N VAL A 133 3.29 17.06 23.30
CA VAL A 133 2.37 16.76 24.43
C VAL A 133 2.42 15.27 24.78
N LEU A 134 2.62 14.39 23.80
CA LEU A 134 2.67 12.95 24.02
C LEU A 134 3.90 12.53 24.85
N LEU A 135 4.99 13.31 24.87
CA LEU A 135 6.16 13.03 25.69
C LEU A 135 5.88 13.21 27.20
N GLY A 136 4.86 14.01 27.56
CA GLY A 136 4.38 14.18 28.93
C GLY A 136 3.30 13.18 29.36
N LEU A 137 2.90 12.23 28.50
CA LEU A 137 1.86 11.26 28.82
C LEU A 137 2.43 9.92 29.30
N ASP A 138 2.06 9.54 30.52
CA ASP A 138 2.17 8.16 30.99
C ASP A 138 1.24 7.24 30.17
N ASN A 139 1.81 6.36 29.36
CA ASN A 139 1.07 5.41 28.53
C ASN A 139 0.44 4.24 29.32
N THR A 140 0.63 4.17 30.64
CA THR A 140 0.15 3.08 31.51
C THR A 140 -1.09 3.46 32.32
N SER A 141 -1.33 4.75 32.58
CA SER A 141 -2.58 5.22 33.21
C SER A 141 -3.81 5.03 32.32
N GLU A 142 -4.86 4.45 32.90
CA GLU A 142 -6.20 4.34 32.29
C GLU A 142 -6.80 5.71 31.92
N ASP A 143 -6.41 6.80 32.58
CA ASP A 143 -6.84 8.17 32.21
C ASP A 143 -6.46 8.52 30.77
N ASN A 144 -5.38 7.92 30.24
CA ASN A 144 -4.88 8.18 28.89
C ASN A 144 -5.50 7.27 27.82
N LYS A 145 -6.35 6.30 28.19
CA LYS A 145 -7.01 5.35 27.27
C LYS A 145 -7.72 6.06 26.10
N GLN A 146 -8.48 7.12 26.38
CA GLN A 146 -9.14 7.92 25.34
C GLN A 146 -8.15 8.54 24.34
N MET A 147 -6.95 8.96 24.80
CA MET A 147 -5.91 9.45 23.90
C MET A 147 -5.38 8.30 23.04
N MET A 148 -5.08 7.15 23.65
CA MET A 148 -4.58 5.95 22.93
C MET A 148 -5.53 5.54 21.81
N ASP A 149 -6.84 5.46 22.08
CA ASP A 149 -7.86 5.11 21.09
C ASP A 149 -7.91 6.12 19.93
N LEU A 150 -7.79 7.42 20.22
CA LEU A 150 -7.73 8.46 19.18
C LEU A 150 -6.44 8.38 18.35
N LEU A 151 -5.29 8.06 18.97
CA LEU A 151 -4.01 7.88 18.28
C LEU A 151 -4.03 6.65 17.34
N LEU A 152 -4.57 5.52 17.80
CA LEU A 152 -4.73 4.32 16.98
C LEU A 152 -5.69 4.56 15.81
N LYS A 153 -6.79 5.30 16.05
CA LYS A 153 -7.76 5.69 15.03
C LYS A 153 -7.16 6.55 13.90
N CYS A 154 -6.06 7.27 14.12
CA CYS A 154 -5.34 7.96 13.05
C CYS A 154 -4.81 7.00 11.96
N PHE A 155 -4.33 5.81 12.34
CA PHE A 155 -3.87 4.79 11.38
C PHE A 155 -5.01 4.19 10.54
N GLN A 156 -6.26 4.33 11.00
CA GLN A 156 -7.47 3.87 10.30
C GLN A 156 -8.06 4.92 9.35
N ARG A 157 -7.52 6.16 9.32
CA ARG A 157 -8.07 7.26 8.51
C ARG A 157 -7.19 7.56 7.28
N PRO A 158 -7.68 7.32 6.04
CA PRO A 158 -6.95 7.68 4.81
C PRO A 158 -6.53 9.15 4.72
N ALA A 159 -7.20 10.07 5.43
CA ALA A 159 -6.81 11.47 5.51
C ALA A 159 -5.44 11.68 6.20
N PHE A 160 -5.13 10.93 7.27
CA PHE A 160 -3.81 10.96 7.92
C PHE A 160 -2.76 10.23 7.09
N LEU A 161 -3.12 9.08 6.51
CA LEU A 161 -2.21 8.26 5.71
C LEU A 161 -1.73 8.99 4.44
N ARG A 162 -2.60 9.81 3.81
CA ARG A 162 -2.27 10.56 2.59
C ARG A 162 -1.58 11.90 2.84
N ASN A 163 -1.90 12.61 3.93
CA ASN A 163 -1.36 13.93 4.24
C ASN A 163 0.05 13.84 4.85
N ASP A 164 1.02 14.65 4.41
CA ASP A 164 2.41 14.50 4.84
C ASP A 164 2.69 14.88 6.31
N ASP A 165 1.95 15.81 6.91
CA ASP A 165 1.98 16.05 8.36
C ASP A 165 1.32 14.91 9.13
N GLY A 166 0.26 14.31 8.56
CA GLY A 166 -0.31 13.05 9.03
C GLY A 166 0.71 11.92 9.05
N LYS A 167 1.42 11.68 7.94
CA LYS A 167 2.51 10.69 7.86
C LYS A 167 3.65 11.01 8.84
N ARG A 168 4.07 12.28 8.96
CA ARG A 168 5.07 12.72 9.96
C ARG A 168 4.64 12.35 11.38
N PHE A 169 3.37 12.60 11.71
CA PHE A 169 2.78 12.25 13.00
C PHE A 169 2.72 10.74 13.24
N LEU A 170 2.23 9.96 12.27
CA LEU A 170 2.17 8.50 12.38
C LEU A 170 3.58 7.86 12.51
N VAL A 171 4.58 8.40 11.81
CA VAL A 171 6.00 8.03 11.97
C VAL A 171 6.56 8.41 13.35
N PHE A 172 6.10 9.51 13.95
CA PHE A 172 6.48 9.88 15.32
C PHE A 172 5.94 8.88 16.35
N LEU A 173 4.71 8.38 16.20
CA LEU A 173 4.10 7.42 17.13
C LEU A 173 4.87 6.09 17.23
N PHE A 174 5.49 5.63 16.14
CA PHE A 174 6.43 4.49 16.17
C PHE A 174 7.69 4.75 17.01
N SER A 175 8.06 6.01 17.23
CA SER A 175 9.18 6.41 18.12
C SER A 175 8.73 6.93 19.49
N TRP A 176 7.43 6.78 19.84
CA TRP A 176 6.90 7.29 21.10
C TRP A 176 6.96 6.26 22.24
N ASN A 177 6.51 5.02 22.00
CA ASN A 177 6.52 3.97 23.02
C ASN A 177 6.68 2.57 22.39
N ILE A 178 7.60 1.76 22.93
CA ILE A 178 7.97 0.44 22.39
C ILE A 178 6.79 -0.55 22.41
N ASN A 179 5.99 -0.55 23.48
CA ASN A 179 4.82 -1.43 23.58
C ASN A 179 3.72 -1.00 22.61
N PHE A 180 3.56 0.30 22.40
CA PHE A 180 2.57 0.86 21.47
C PHE A 180 2.85 0.49 20.00
N ILE A 181 4.11 0.21 19.61
CA ILE A 181 4.46 -0.30 18.26
C ILE A 181 3.65 -1.55 17.90
N SER A 182 3.55 -2.52 18.81
CA SER A 182 2.78 -3.75 18.55
C SER A 182 1.27 -3.48 18.44
N VAL A 183 0.74 -2.50 19.18
CA VAL A 183 -0.68 -2.11 19.12
C VAL A 183 -0.99 -1.36 17.82
N ILE A 184 -0.10 -0.46 17.37
CA ILE A 184 -0.16 0.18 16.05
C ILE A 184 -0.16 -0.89 14.95
N HIS A 185 0.77 -1.83 15.01
CA HIS A 185 0.94 -2.87 14.00
C HIS A 185 -0.29 -3.80 13.90
N GLY A 186 -0.83 -4.27 15.03
CA GLY A 186 -2.09 -5.02 15.05
C GLY A 186 -3.27 -4.21 14.50
N THR A 187 -3.36 -2.92 14.86
CA THR A 187 -4.40 -2.01 14.36
C THR A 187 -4.33 -1.82 12.84
N ILE A 188 -3.12 -1.74 12.27
CA ILE A 188 -2.93 -1.67 10.82
C ILE A 188 -3.28 -3.01 10.18
N LYS A 189 -2.76 -4.14 10.68
CA LYS A 189 -3.03 -5.49 10.13
C LYS A 189 -4.52 -5.79 10.04
N ASN A 190 -5.27 -5.51 11.10
CA ASN A 190 -6.73 -5.70 11.17
C ASN A 190 -7.52 -4.77 10.21
N GLN A 191 -6.84 -3.94 9.42
CA GLN A 191 -7.45 -3.05 8.42
C GLN A 191 -6.85 -3.20 7.02
N LEU A 192 -5.77 -3.98 6.84
CA LEU A 192 -5.05 -4.10 5.56
C LEU A 192 -5.94 -4.60 4.41
N GLU A 193 -6.91 -5.49 4.69
CA GLU A 193 -7.82 -6.04 3.68
C GLU A 193 -8.83 -5.01 3.14
N PHE A 194 -9.14 -3.97 3.92
CA PHE A 194 -10.08 -2.90 3.55
C PHE A 194 -9.39 -1.69 2.91
N PHE A 195 -8.05 -1.64 2.92
CA PHE A 195 -7.30 -0.54 2.31
C PHE A 195 -7.04 -0.77 0.82
N SER A 196 -7.33 0.24 0.01
CA SER A 196 -6.95 0.23 -1.41
C SER A 196 -5.43 0.31 -1.57
N MET A 197 -4.90 -0.25 -2.67
CA MET A 197 -3.46 -0.34 -2.96
C MET A 197 -2.70 0.99 -2.75
N MET A 198 -3.30 2.13 -3.12
CA MET A 198 -2.74 3.46 -2.90
C MET A 198 -2.60 3.82 -1.40
N VAL A 199 -3.55 3.43 -0.56
CA VAL A 199 -3.47 3.63 0.90
C VAL A 199 -2.43 2.69 1.51
N THR A 200 -2.36 1.44 1.04
CA THR A 200 -1.34 0.46 1.45
C THR A 200 0.08 0.92 1.09
N ALA A 201 0.27 1.60 -0.05
CA ALA A 201 1.54 2.23 -0.42
C ALA A 201 1.97 3.36 0.55
N HIS A 202 1.03 4.15 1.07
CA HIS A 202 1.34 5.14 2.10
C HIS A 202 1.62 4.51 3.47
N ILE A 203 0.94 3.41 3.82
CA ILE A 203 1.26 2.61 5.02
C ILE A 203 2.68 2.06 4.93
N ALA A 204 3.09 1.59 3.75
CA ALA A 204 4.46 1.15 3.49
C ALA A 204 5.49 2.29 3.62
N GLU A 205 5.15 3.49 3.11
CA GLU A 205 5.96 4.70 3.32
C GLU A 205 6.15 5.00 4.81
N ILE A 206 5.09 4.90 5.61
CA ILE A 206 5.12 5.14 7.07
C ILE A 206 6.00 4.10 7.77
N TYR A 207 5.84 2.79 7.49
CA TYR A 207 6.68 1.74 8.06
C TYR A 207 8.16 1.95 7.73
N PHE A 208 8.50 2.20 6.46
CA PHE A 208 9.88 2.44 6.05
C PHE A 208 10.49 3.69 6.70
N ARG A 209 9.70 4.78 6.82
CA ARG A 209 10.16 6.03 7.46
C ARG A 209 10.33 5.87 8.98
N ALA A 210 9.46 5.11 9.64
CA ALA A 210 9.61 4.75 11.05
C ALA A 210 10.87 3.92 11.28
N TRP A 211 11.01 2.80 10.57
CA TRP A 211 12.19 1.94 10.58
C TRP A 211 13.50 2.71 10.30
N LYS A 212 13.52 3.57 9.27
CA LYS A 212 14.72 4.33 8.91
C LYS A 212 15.15 5.29 10.02
N LYS A 213 14.20 5.93 10.72
CA LYS A 213 14.44 6.86 11.84
C LYS A 213 14.78 6.14 13.15
N ALA A 214 14.31 4.92 13.35
CA ALA A 214 14.49 4.18 14.60
C ALA A 214 15.94 3.71 14.82
N GLY A 215 16.29 3.57 16.11
CA GLY A 215 17.52 3.00 16.64
C GLY A 215 17.27 2.40 18.03
N GLY A 216 18.20 1.56 18.51
CA GLY A 216 18.03 0.80 19.75
C GLY A 216 16.78 -0.10 19.73
N ASP A 217 16.20 -0.32 20.90
CA ASP A 217 15.03 -1.18 21.15
C ASP A 217 13.85 -0.90 20.22
N PHE A 218 13.65 0.37 19.83
CA PHE A 218 12.61 0.77 18.89
C PHE A 218 12.84 0.20 17.48
N LEU A 219 14.09 0.10 17.04
CA LEU A 219 14.45 -0.49 15.74
C LEU A 219 14.24 -2.00 15.78
N GLU A 220 14.77 -2.67 16.80
CA GLU A 220 14.59 -4.11 17.02
C GLU A 220 13.10 -4.47 17.10
N LYS A 221 12.29 -3.67 17.78
CA LYS A 221 10.84 -3.88 17.89
C LYS A 221 10.11 -3.72 16.56
N ILE A 222 10.48 -2.74 15.73
CA ILE A 222 9.90 -2.58 14.38
C ILE A 222 10.34 -3.73 13.46
N GLU A 223 11.60 -4.14 13.51
CA GLU A 223 12.13 -5.21 12.67
C GLU A 223 11.50 -6.56 13.04
N SER A 224 11.59 -6.98 14.30
CA SER A 224 11.05 -8.25 14.80
C SER A 224 9.52 -8.32 14.81
N SER A 225 8.86 -7.29 15.35
CA SER A 225 7.42 -7.34 15.67
C SER A 225 6.54 -6.66 14.63
N CYS A 226 7.09 -6.17 13.51
CA CYS A 226 6.32 -5.61 12.40
C CYS A 226 6.83 -6.06 11.02
N VAL A 227 8.11 -5.83 10.70
CA VAL A 227 8.64 -6.10 9.36
C VAL A 227 8.73 -7.60 9.11
N GLN A 228 9.28 -8.38 10.05
CA GLN A 228 9.35 -9.84 9.94
C GLN A 228 7.97 -10.51 9.95
N ASP A 229 7.01 -10.00 10.73
CA ASP A 229 5.62 -10.45 10.66
C ASP A 229 5.03 -10.21 9.26
N LEU A 230 5.23 -9.02 8.67
CA LEU A 230 4.72 -8.72 7.33
C LEU A 230 5.38 -9.59 6.25
N MET A 231 6.67 -9.91 6.38
CA MET A 231 7.36 -10.88 5.53
C MET A 231 6.80 -12.30 5.68
N GLN A 232 6.58 -12.74 6.93
CA GLN A 232 6.04 -14.06 7.23
C GLN A 232 4.58 -14.21 6.76
N ASN A 233 3.75 -13.18 6.91
CA ASN A 233 2.40 -13.18 6.35
C ASN A 233 2.43 -13.14 4.81
N ALA A 234 3.37 -12.42 4.18
CA ALA A 234 3.55 -12.43 2.73
C ALA A 234 3.96 -13.81 2.16
N ILE A 235 4.51 -14.71 2.97
CA ILE A 235 4.78 -16.11 2.59
C ILE A 235 3.49 -16.93 2.56
N PHE A 236 2.51 -16.67 3.44
CA PHE A 236 1.29 -17.47 3.58
C PHE A 236 0.05 -16.90 2.88
N LEU A 237 0.02 -15.59 2.59
CA LEU A 237 -1.11 -14.94 1.89
C LEU A 237 -1.11 -15.26 0.39
N HIS A 238 -2.28 -15.50 -0.19
CA HIS A 238 -2.46 -15.68 -1.65
C HIS A 238 -2.26 -14.38 -2.49
N ARG A 239 -1.62 -13.34 -1.93
CA ARG A 239 -1.47 -12.01 -2.54
C ARG A 239 -0.10 -11.44 -2.19
N SER A 240 0.57 -10.83 -3.17
CA SER A 240 1.79 -10.04 -2.91
C SER A 240 1.50 -8.94 -1.87
N SER A 241 2.43 -8.74 -0.94
CA SER A 241 2.33 -7.73 0.12
C SER A 241 3.00 -6.43 -0.33
N PRO A 242 2.23 -5.36 -0.66
CA PRO A 242 2.81 -4.12 -1.17
C PRO A 242 3.74 -3.43 -0.16
N ILE A 243 3.59 -3.75 1.13
CA ILE A 243 4.47 -3.22 2.18
C ILE A 243 5.85 -3.89 2.11
N VAL A 244 5.93 -5.20 1.86
CA VAL A 244 7.22 -5.91 1.78
C VAL A 244 7.96 -5.51 0.49
N SER A 245 7.27 -5.46 -0.65
CA SER A 245 7.85 -4.98 -1.91
C SER A 245 8.31 -3.51 -1.84
N TYR A 246 7.78 -2.71 -0.91
CA TYR A 246 8.25 -1.35 -0.64
C TYR A 246 9.62 -1.31 0.05
N PHE A 247 9.99 -2.34 0.83
CA PHE A 247 11.36 -2.50 1.33
C PHE A 247 12.28 -3.04 0.22
N HIS A 248 11.82 -4.02 -0.58
CA HIS A 248 12.60 -4.56 -1.71
C HIS A 248 12.97 -3.50 -2.76
N SER A 249 12.04 -2.60 -3.09
CA SER A 249 12.30 -1.46 -3.99
C SER A 249 13.29 -0.41 -3.45
N ARG A 250 13.85 -0.63 -2.25
CA ARG A 250 14.89 0.21 -1.61
C ARG A 250 16.16 -0.56 -1.26
N LYS A 251 16.30 -1.79 -1.80
CA LYS A 251 17.53 -2.57 -1.83
C LYS A 251 18.65 -1.82 -2.57
N GLY A 252 19.91 -2.03 -2.19
CA GLY A 252 21.06 -1.22 -2.63
C GLY A 252 21.45 -0.15 -1.61
N CYS A 253 21.09 -0.34 -0.34
CA CYS A 253 21.46 0.52 0.77
C CYS A 253 21.79 -0.38 1.96
N GLU A 254 23.02 -0.32 2.45
CA GLU A 254 23.58 -1.26 3.44
C GLU A 254 22.66 -1.54 4.64
N LYS A 255 22.04 -0.50 5.25
CA LYS A 255 21.08 -0.68 6.37
C LYS A 255 19.84 -1.47 5.95
N VAL A 256 19.34 -1.29 4.72
CA VAL A 256 18.20 -2.04 4.17
C VAL A 256 18.62 -3.49 3.88
N ASP A 257 19.73 -3.68 3.18
CA ASP A 257 20.22 -5.00 2.81
C ASP A 257 20.55 -5.88 4.02
N LYS A 258 21.20 -5.32 5.05
CA LYS A 258 21.45 -6.02 6.32
C LYS A 258 20.17 -6.42 7.04
N MET A 259 19.18 -5.51 7.12
CA MET A 259 17.88 -5.80 7.74
C MET A 259 17.13 -6.89 6.97
N LEU A 260 17.03 -6.79 5.63
CA LEU A 260 16.37 -7.81 4.80
C LEU A 260 17.03 -9.18 5.00
N SER A 261 18.36 -9.24 5.02
CA SER A 261 19.12 -10.46 5.25
C SER A 261 18.81 -11.09 6.61
N ASN A 262 18.94 -10.30 7.68
CA ASN A 262 18.68 -10.75 9.05
C ASN A 262 17.24 -11.26 9.24
N LEU A 263 16.24 -10.54 8.69
CA LEU A 263 14.84 -10.92 8.88
C LEU A 263 14.40 -12.10 8.01
N TYR A 264 15.01 -12.31 6.83
CA TYR A 264 14.73 -13.49 6.01
C TYR A 264 15.45 -14.77 6.46
N LYS A 265 16.64 -14.65 7.07
CA LYS A 265 17.49 -15.76 7.56
C LYS A 265 16.72 -16.87 8.32
N PRO A 266 15.78 -16.60 9.26
CA PRO A 266 15.03 -17.65 9.95
C PRO A 266 13.80 -18.22 9.21
N ILE A 267 13.29 -17.55 8.16
CA ILE A 267 11.99 -17.87 7.53
C ILE A 267 12.08 -18.29 6.06
N LEU A 268 12.90 -17.63 5.23
CA LEU A 268 12.80 -17.73 3.76
C LEU A 268 13.16 -19.11 3.24
N TRP A 269 14.33 -19.62 3.65
CA TRP A 269 14.85 -20.91 3.20
C TRP A 269 13.95 -22.09 3.60
N LYS A 270 13.27 -22.00 4.75
CA LYS A 270 12.27 -22.99 5.18
C LYS A 270 11.01 -22.94 4.34
N ALA A 271 10.57 -21.74 3.93
CA ALA A 271 9.40 -21.55 3.09
C ALA A 271 9.64 -22.01 1.64
N LEU A 272 10.85 -21.80 1.10
CA LEU A 272 11.25 -22.30 -0.23
C LEU A 272 11.29 -23.84 -0.30
N SER A 273 11.50 -24.54 0.82
CA SER A 273 11.44 -26.01 0.91
C SER A 273 10.15 -26.54 1.57
N ALA A 274 9.10 -25.73 1.68
CA ALA A 274 7.86 -26.12 2.36
C ALA A 274 7.05 -27.17 1.56
N PRO A 275 6.32 -28.10 2.21
CA PRO A 275 5.47 -29.07 1.50
C PRO A 275 4.35 -28.45 0.66
N ASN A 276 3.71 -27.37 1.13
CA ASN A 276 2.70 -26.65 0.36
C ASN A 276 3.36 -25.83 -0.78
N PHE A 277 2.91 -26.05 -2.02
CA PHE A 277 3.38 -25.33 -3.20
C PHE A 277 3.09 -23.83 -3.17
N GLU A 278 2.00 -23.38 -2.52
CA GLU A 278 1.64 -21.97 -2.42
C GLU A 278 2.69 -21.20 -1.61
N VAL A 279 3.13 -21.81 -0.50
CA VAL A 279 4.19 -21.30 0.38
C VAL A 279 5.51 -21.19 -0.39
N ARG A 280 5.85 -22.19 -1.20
CA ARG A 280 7.03 -22.14 -2.08
C ARG A 280 6.88 -21.07 -3.17
N ALA A 281 5.71 -20.96 -3.80
CA ALA A 281 5.44 -20.00 -4.88
C ALA A 281 5.53 -18.55 -4.39
N ASN A 282 4.98 -18.26 -3.20
CA ASN A 282 5.08 -16.96 -2.54
C ASN A 282 6.53 -16.66 -2.10
N ALA A 283 7.18 -17.62 -1.44
CA ALA A 283 8.57 -17.47 -1.02
C ALA A 283 9.51 -17.25 -2.22
N THR A 284 9.22 -17.85 -3.39
CA THR A 284 9.97 -17.64 -4.65
C THR A 284 9.87 -16.20 -5.13
N LEU A 285 8.68 -15.58 -5.09
CA LEU A 285 8.52 -14.16 -5.42
C LEU A 285 9.29 -13.26 -4.46
N LEU A 286 9.18 -13.50 -3.15
CA LEU A 286 9.88 -12.70 -2.13
C LEU A 286 11.41 -12.85 -2.24
N PHE A 287 11.89 -14.08 -2.44
CA PHE A 287 13.31 -14.39 -2.64
C PHE A 287 13.88 -13.68 -3.87
N THR A 288 13.19 -13.76 -5.01
CA THR A 288 13.68 -13.18 -6.27
C THR A 288 13.56 -11.66 -6.32
N GLU A 289 12.64 -11.05 -5.56
CA GLU A 289 12.66 -9.59 -5.28
C GLU A 289 13.79 -9.18 -4.32
N ALA A 290 14.10 -10.00 -3.33
CA ALA A 290 15.15 -9.72 -2.34
C ALA A 290 16.58 -10.05 -2.82
N PHE A 291 16.73 -10.78 -3.93
CA PHE A 291 18.00 -11.31 -4.42
C PHE A 291 19.04 -10.21 -4.79
N PRO A 292 20.33 -10.38 -4.46
CA PRO A 292 20.89 -11.44 -3.60
C PRO A 292 20.69 -11.09 -2.11
N VAL A 293 20.30 -12.08 -1.31
CA VAL A 293 20.16 -11.95 0.15
C VAL A 293 21.52 -12.22 0.78
N LEU A 294 22.32 -11.18 1.01
CA LEU A 294 23.70 -11.29 1.48
C LEU A 294 23.83 -10.94 2.96
N ASP A 295 24.61 -11.73 3.69
CA ASP A 295 24.94 -11.49 5.08
C ASP A 295 26.25 -10.68 5.17
N MET A 296 26.11 -9.36 5.30
CA MET A 296 27.22 -8.40 5.24
C MET A 296 28.20 -8.50 6.43
N GLU A 297 27.95 -9.37 7.41
CA GLU A 297 28.86 -9.61 8.53
C GLU A 297 30.01 -10.58 8.18
N ASN A 298 29.93 -11.27 7.04
CA ASN A 298 30.96 -12.21 6.56
C ASN A 298 31.65 -11.67 5.30
N GLY A 299 33.00 -11.66 5.31
CA GLY A 299 33.80 -11.04 4.24
C GLY A 299 33.73 -11.74 2.88
N ASN A 300 34.17 -11.03 1.83
CA ASN A 300 33.86 -11.24 0.40
C ASN A 300 33.88 -12.69 -0.14
N LYS A 301 34.75 -13.58 0.35
CA LYS A 301 34.73 -15.00 -0.09
C LYS A 301 33.41 -15.71 0.28
N SER A 302 32.84 -15.36 1.43
CA SER A 302 31.55 -15.87 1.88
C SER A 302 30.38 -15.32 1.07
N THR A 303 30.49 -14.13 0.45
CA THR A 303 29.40 -13.56 -0.35
C THR A 303 29.26 -14.24 -1.70
N ASP A 304 30.37 -14.68 -2.30
CA ASP A 304 30.36 -15.38 -3.59
C ASP A 304 29.74 -16.79 -3.43
N GLU A 305 30.18 -17.54 -2.42
CA GLU A 305 29.61 -18.84 -2.04
C GLU A 305 28.11 -18.73 -1.68
N ALA A 306 27.73 -17.70 -0.91
CA ALA A 306 26.33 -17.42 -0.57
C ALA A 306 25.49 -16.98 -1.79
N THR A 307 26.10 -16.37 -2.80
CA THR A 307 25.42 -16.01 -4.05
C THR A 307 25.24 -17.24 -4.94
N GLN A 308 26.27 -18.08 -5.10
CA GLN A 308 26.16 -19.33 -5.85
C GLN A 308 25.06 -20.23 -5.28
N LYS A 309 25.06 -20.45 -3.95
CA LYS A 309 24.02 -21.22 -3.27
C LYS A 309 22.60 -20.68 -3.51
N GLN A 310 22.45 -19.37 -3.67
CA GLN A 310 21.17 -18.76 -4.03
C GLN A 310 20.80 -19.00 -5.50
N LEU A 311 21.76 -18.92 -6.42
CA LEU A 311 21.56 -19.26 -7.84
C LEU A 311 21.18 -20.74 -8.01
N ASP A 312 21.84 -21.65 -7.28
CA ASP A 312 21.49 -23.08 -7.20
C ASP A 312 20.04 -23.26 -6.68
N THR A 313 19.67 -22.51 -5.64
CA THR A 313 18.31 -22.53 -5.07
C THR A 313 17.28 -22.04 -6.11
N VAL A 314 17.60 -21.01 -6.90
CA VAL A 314 16.72 -20.56 -7.99
C VAL A 314 16.57 -21.64 -9.07
N MET A 315 17.64 -22.35 -9.43
CA MET A 315 17.58 -23.46 -10.39
C MET A 315 16.67 -24.60 -9.88
N VAL A 316 16.76 -24.97 -8.60
CA VAL A 316 15.85 -25.97 -7.99
C VAL A 316 14.37 -25.54 -8.05
N LEU A 317 14.08 -24.24 -7.97
CA LEU A 317 12.70 -23.71 -8.09
C LEU A 317 12.18 -23.69 -9.53
N LEU A 318 13.06 -23.67 -10.53
CA LEU A 318 12.71 -23.92 -11.94
C LEU A 318 12.33 -25.39 -12.19
N ASP A 319 12.78 -26.31 -11.34
CA ASP A 319 12.46 -27.75 -11.38
C ASP A 319 11.37 -28.18 -10.36
N ASP A 320 10.68 -27.21 -9.73
CA ASP A 320 9.62 -27.53 -8.77
C ASP A 320 8.49 -28.37 -9.41
N PRO A 321 7.97 -29.42 -8.76
CA PRO A 321 6.89 -30.23 -9.32
C PRO A 321 5.62 -29.44 -9.64
N HIS A 322 5.33 -28.33 -8.94
CA HIS A 322 4.11 -27.56 -9.14
C HIS A 322 4.28 -26.40 -10.14
N PRO A 323 3.46 -26.33 -11.21
CA PRO A 323 3.58 -25.31 -12.26
C PRO A 323 3.61 -23.86 -11.76
N THR A 324 2.83 -23.52 -10.72
CA THR A 324 2.80 -22.17 -10.14
C THR A 324 4.16 -21.73 -9.57
N VAL A 325 4.92 -22.66 -9.00
CA VAL A 325 6.26 -22.35 -8.46
C VAL A 325 7.23 -22.12 -9.61
N ARG A 326 7.24 -23.01 -10.62
CA ARG A 326 8.06 -22.83 -11.84
C ARG A 326 7.77 -21.51 -12.55
N SER A 327 6.49 -21.16 -12.72
CA SER A 327 6.06 -19.87 -13.29
C SER A 327 6.62 -18.68 -12.51
N ASN A 328 6.52 -18.67 -11.18
CA ASN A 328 7.09 -17.61 -10.35
C ASN A 328 8.63 -17.59 -10.38
N ALA A 329 9.27 -18.76 -10.46
CA ALA A 329 10.72 -18.89 -10.59
C ALA A 329 11.22 -18.32 -11.93
N ILE A 330 10.53 -18.59 -13.05
CA ILE A 330 10.81 -18.00 -14.37
C ILE A 330 10.75 -16.47 -14.31
N LEU A 331 9.65 -15.90 -13.79
CA LEU A 331 9.49 -14.45 -13.64
C LEU A 331 10.59 -13.84 -12.75
N GLY A 332 11.08 -14.60 -11.78
CA GLY A 332 12.19 -14.21 -10.90
C GLY A 332 13.56 -14.27 -11.58
N VAL A 333 13.87 -15.35 -12.30
CA VAL A 333 15.12 -15.54 -13.05
C VAL A 333 15.29 -14.44 -14.09
N CYS A 334 14.24 -14.12 -14.85
CA CYS A 334 14.32 -13.06 -15.85
C CYS A 334 14.61 -11.68 -15.22
N LYS A 335 14.04 -11.37 -14.04
CA LYS A 335 14.40 -10.16 -13.27
C LYS A 335 15.85 -10.19 -12.77
N ILE A 336 16.33 -11.35 -12.33
CA ILE A 336 17.72 -11.54 -11.86
C ILE A 336 18.71 -11.36 -13.02
N LEU A 337 18.45 -11.98 -14.17
CA LEU A 337 19.24 -11.81 -15.39
C LEU A 337 19.25 -10.34 -15.83
N ALA A 338 18.07 -9.71 -16.00
CA ALA A 338 17.97 -8.32 -16.44
C ALA A 338 18.66 -7.32 -15.50
N LYS A 339 18.72 -7.60 -14.19
CA LYS A 339 19.33 -6.71 -13.19
C LYS A 339 20.82 -6.96 -12.95
N TYR A 340 21.29 -8.19 -13.12
CA TYR A 340 22.64 -8.62 -12.71
C TYR A 340 23.48 -9.24 -13.85
N TRP A 341 23.05 -9.10 -15.11
CA TRP A 341 23.72 -9.65 -16.31
C TRP A 341 25.25 -9.50 -16.31
N GLU A 342 25.75 -8.28 -16.12
CA GLU A 342 27.19 -7.94 -16.13
C GLU A 342 28.00 -8.53 -14.96
N VAL A 343 27.32 -9.09 -13.94
CA VAL A 343 27.93 -9.59 -12.69
C VAL A 343 27.80 -11.11 -12.56
N LEU A 344 26.85 -11.73 -13.26
CA LEU A 344 26.63 -13.17 -13.21
C LEU A 344 27.66 -13.94 -14.05
N PRO A 345 28.20 -15.08 -13.58
CA PRO A 345 29.09 -15.90 -14.39
C PRO A 345 28.40 -16.40 -15.66
N ALA A 346 29.09 -16.31 -16.81
CA ALA A 346 28.53 -16.66 -18.12
C ALA A 346 27.98 -18.10 -18.20
N ALA A 347 28.53 -19.04 -17.40
CA ALA A 347 27.99 -20.39 -17.25
C ALA A 347 26.56 -20.39 -16.66
N ILE A 348 26.35 -19.67 -15.55
CA ILE A 348 25.04 -19.54 -14.89
C ILE A 348 24.01 -18.88 -15.81
N ILE A 349 24.41 -17.83 -16.53
CA ILE A 349 23.57 -17.19 -17.56
C ILE A 349 23.18 -18.21 -18.63
N THR A 350 24.16 -18.96 -19.15
CA THR A 350 23.94 -19.99 -20.18
C THR A 350 22.98 -21.08 -19.71
N ASP A 351 23.12 -21.55 -18.47
CA ASP A 351 22.30 -22.64 -17.94
C ASP A 351 20.87 -22.19 -17.59
N PHE A 352 20.68 -20.96 -17.07
CA PHE A 352 19.33 -20.38 -16.99
C PHE A 352 18.69 -20.22 -18.37
N LEU A 353 19.42 -19.73 -19.38
CA LEU A 353 18.86 -19.55 -20.72
C LEU A 353 18.50 -20.89 -21.39
N LYS A 354 19.30 -21.95 -21.21
CA LYS A 354 18.92 -23.32 -21.59
C LYS A 354 17.62 -23.74 -20.91
N LYS A 355 17.55 -23.64 -19.57
CA LYS A 355 16.40 -24.09 -18.77
C LYS A 355 15.12 -23.36 -19.16
N LEU A 356 15.21 -22.04 -19.39
CA LEU A 356 14.07 -21.22 -19.83
C LEU A 356 13.64 -21.55 -21.27
N VAL A 357 14.56 -21.54 -22.23
CA VAL A 357 14.23 -21.54 -23.67
C VAL A 357 14.12 -22.94 -24.25
N MET A 358 14.90 -23.92 -23.78
CA MET A 358 14.93 -25.28 -24.32
C MET A 358 13.99 -26.24 -23.58
N GLU A 359 13.67 -25.97 -22.32
CA GLU A 359 12.80 -26.82 -21.49
C GLU A 359 11.47 -26.13 -21.15
N LEU A 360 11.50 -25.04 -20.38
CA LEU A 360 10.29 -24.45 -19.79
C LEU A 360 9.38 -23.74 -20.80
N ALA A 361 9.93 -23.21 -21.90
CA ALA A 361 9.15 -22.73 -23.04
C ALA A 361 8.29 -23.83 -23.69
N PHE A 362 8.66 -25.10 -23.48
CA PHE A 362 7.99 -26.31 -23.99
C PHE A 362 7.38 -27.16 -22.86
N ASP A 363 7.23 -26.63 -21.63
CA ASP A 363 6.64 -27.32 -20.48
C ASP A 363 5.31 -27.99 -20.85
N SER A 364 5.27 -29.32 -20.78
CA SER A 364 4.14 -30.12 -21.23
C SER A 364 2.97 -30.14 -20.23
N SER A 365 3.21 -29.77 -18.97
CA SER A 365 2.22 -29.91 -17.89
C SER A 365 1.41 -28.64 -17.63
N SER A 366 1.86 -27.47 -18.09
CA SER A 366 1.10 -26.22 -17.94
C SER A 366 1.35 -25.19 -19.05
N PRO A 367 0.29 -24.59 -19.63
CA PRO A 367 0.43 -23.45 -20.54
C PRO A 367 0.95 -22.19 -19.82
N ASP A 368 0.67 -22.02 -18.53
CA ASP A 368 1.10 -20.83 -17.77
C ASP A 368 2.61 -20.78 -17.58
N VAL A 369 3.27 -21.93 -17.44
CA VAL A 369 4.75 -22.02 -17.37
C VAL A 369 5.35 -21.56 -18.70
N ARG A 370 4.88 -22.13 -19.82
CA ARG A 370 5.31 -21.72 -21.18
C ARG A 370 5.09 -20.22 -21.40
N CYS A 371 3.89 -19.73 -21.11
CA CYS A 371 3.55 -18.30 -21.21
C CYS A 371 4.42 -17.41 -20.29
N SER A 372 4.87 -17.91 -19.14
CA SER A 372 5.72 -17.13 -18.22
C SER A 372 7.11 -16.85 -18.77
N VAL A 373 7.66 -17.74 -19.61
CA VAL A 373 8.93 -17.49 -20.32
C VAL A 373 8.77 -16.29 -21.27
N PHE A 374 7.71 -16.27 -22.09
CA PHE A 374 7.50 -15.21 -23.08
C PHE A 374 7.01 -13.89 -22.48
N LYS A 375 6.27 -13.91 -21.36
CA LYS A 375 5.88 -12.68 -20.60
C LYS A 375 7.08 -11.83 -20.19
N CYS A 376 8.26 -12.44 -20.02
CA CYS A 376 9.49 -11.74 -19.65
C CYS A 376 10.24 -11.09 -20.81
N LEU A 377 9.89 -11.36 -22.07
CA LEU A 377 10.52 -10.74 -23.25
C LEU A 377 10.01 -9.32 -23.55
N ILE A 378 9.15 -8.79 -22.66
CA ILE A 378 8.51 -7.45 -22.75
C ILE A 378 8.90 -6.59 -21.52
N ILE A 379 9.95 -7.01 -20.79
CA ILE A 379 10.49 -6.35 -19.58
C ILE A 379 11.90 -5.82 -19.89
#